data_AF-A0A9X8VIY8-F1
#
_entry.id   AF-A0A9X8VIY8-F1
#
_cell.length_a   1.000
_cell.length_b   1.000
_cell.length_c   1.000
_cell.angle_alpha   90.00
_cell.angle_beta   90.00
_cell.angle_gamma   90.00
#
_symmetry.space_group_name_H-M   'P 1'
#
loop_
_entity.id
_entity.type
_entity.pdbx_description
1 polymer ?
#
loop_
_entity_poly.entity_id
_entity_poly.type
_entity_poly.pdbx_seq_one_letter_code
_entity_poly.pdbx_strand_id
1 'polypeptide(L)'
;MSALSRCAFSEGSVALPEGYADRTVNVLLAGDDVSPSVNISRDALQPAENLEGYVTRQLDALAQGLKGWAFKSREPASLGDGLA
;
A
#
# COMPACT_ATOMS: atom_id res chain seq x y z
N MET A 1 14.45 27.57 -5.70
CA MET A 1 14.89 26.32 -5.04
C MET A 1 13.67 25.44 -4.90
N SER A 2 13.61 24.33 -5.65
CA SER A 2 12.52 23.34 -5.56
C SER A 2 12.48 22.79 -4.13
N ALA A 3 11.31 22.81 -3.49
CA ALA A 3 11.17 22.33 -2.11
C ALA A 3 11.40 20.81 -2.11
N LEU A 4 12.46 20.35 -1.42
CA LEU A 4 12.68 18.92 -1.21
C LEU A 4 11.46 18.35 -0.48
N SER A 5 10.82 17.34 -1.07
CA SER A 5 9.79 16.57 -0.38
C SER A 5 10.43 15.82 0.78
N ARG A 6 9.96 16.04 2.01
CA ARG A 6 10.41 15.25 3.17
C ARG A 6 9.67 13.91 3.18
N CYS A 7 10.42 12.83 3.31
CA CYS A 7 9.89 11.51 3.63
C CYS A 7 9.95 11.33 5.16
N ALA A 8 8.81 11.03 5.78
CA ALA A 8 8.70 10.80 7.21
C ALA A 8 8.42 9.32 7.51
N PHE A 9 9.04 8.82 8.57
CA PHE A 9 8.88 7.48 9.12
C PHE A 9 8.90 7.55 10.64
N SER A 10 8.63 6.44 11.33
CA SER A 10 8.47 6.41 12.80
C SER A 10 9.63 7.04 13.58
N GLU A 11 10.85 6.90 13.07
CA GLU A 11 12.09 7.32 13.70
C GLU A 11 12.49 8.76 13.33
N GLY A 12 11.84 9.39 12.34
CA GLY A 12 12.17 10.75 11.92
C GLY A 12 11.80 11.08 10.47
N SER A 13 12.63 11.89 9.81
CA SER A 13 12.42 12.27 8.41
C SER A 13 13.71 12.59 7.69
N VAL A 14 13.70 12.41 6.37
CA VAL A 14 14.81 12.77 5.46
C VAL A 14 14.28 13.57 4.28
N ALA A 15 15.11 14.46 3.74
CA ALA A 15 14.81 15.16 2.50
C ALA A 15 15.18 14.27 1.31
N LEU A 16 14.24 14.05 0.39
CA LEU A 16 14.48 13.28 -0.82
C LEU A 16 14.79 14.20 -2.00
N PRO A 17 15.73 13.82 -2.89
CA PRO A 17 15.91 14.52 -4.16
C PRO A 17 14.64 14.47 -5.02
N GLU A 18 14.56 15.40 -5.97
CA GLU A 18 13.46 15.42 -6.93
C GLU A 18 13.44 14.14 -7.80
N GLY A 19 12.24 13.67 -8.15
CA GLY A 19 12.03 12.52 -9.04
C GLY A 19 11.98 11.15 -8.34
N TYR A 20 12.17 11.08 -7.02
CA TYR A 20 12.02 9.82 -6.27
C TYR A 20 10.54 9.47 -6.08
N ALA A 21 10.21 8.19 -6.29
CA ALA A 21 8.88 7.65 -6.01
C ALA A 21 8.93 6.80 -4.72
N ASP A 22 8.02 7.06 -3.78
CA ASP A 22 7.92 6.26 -2.56
C ASP A 22 7.39 4.84 -2.90
N ARG A 23 8.21 3.84 -2.60
CA ARG A 23 7.89 2.40 -2.73
C ARG A 23 8.07 1.67 -1.39
N THR A 24 8.01 2.40 -0.28
CA THR A 24 8.21 1.84 1.05
C THR A 24 7.15 0.80 1.38
N VAL A 25 7.57 -0.30 1.98
CA VAL A 25 6.69 -1.34 2.49
C VAL A 25 6.88 -1.42 3.99
N ASN A 26 5.84 -1.06 4.76
CA ASN A 26 5.84 -1.27 6.19
C ASN A 26 5.42 -2.71 6.48
N VAL A 27 6.21 -3.42 7.29
CA VAL A 27 5.90 -4.77 7.77
C VAL A 27 5.78 -4.70 9.28
N LEU A 28 4.59 -4.96 9.79
CA LEU A 28 4.29 -4.99 11.21
C LEU A 28 4.10 -6.45 11.61
N LEU A 29 5.01 -6.96 12.44
CA LEU A 29 4.90 -8.28 13.03
C LEU A 29 4.27 -8.15 14.41
N ALA A 30 3.39 -9.10 14.75
CA ALA A 30 2.97 -9.25 16.13
C ALA A 30 4.13 -9.74 16.99
N GLY A 31 4.04 -9.52 18.31
CA GLY A 31 5.05 -9.99 19.26
C GLY A 31 4.99 -11.49 19.57
N ASP A 32 4.05 -12.21 18.98
CA ASP A 32 3.87 -13.65 19.11
C ASP A 32 3.95 -14.34 17.74
N ASP A 33 4.15 -15.66 17.74
CA ASP A 33 4.34 -16.46 16.52
C ASP A 33 3.02 -16.89 15.85
N VAL A 34 1.87 -16.49 16.39
CA VAL A 34 0.55 -16.98 15.96
C VAL A 34 -0.29 -15.91 15.27
N SER A 35 -0.05 -14.65 15.59
CA SER A 35 -0.80 -13.53 15.06
C SER A 35 -0.33 -13.17 13.64
N PRO A 36 -1.26 -12.77 12.75
CA PRO A 36 -0.92 -12.43 11.38
C PRO A 36 -0.10 -11.14 11.31
N SER A 37 0.79 -11.07 10.31
CA SER A 37 1.50 -9.83 9.99
C SER A 37 0.61 -8.87 9.21
N VAL A 38 0.91 -7.58 9.32
CA VAL A 38 0.27 -6.51 8.54
C VAL A 38 1.29 -5.88 7.61
N ASN A 39 0.90 -5.71 6.34
CA ASN A 39 1.72 -5.05 5.33
C ASN A 39 1.02 -3.77 4.81
N ILE A 40 1.78 -2.68 4.70
CA ILE A 40 1.31 -1.44 4.08
C ILE A 40 2.29 -1.05 2.96
N SER A 41 1.85 -1.17 1.71
CA SER A 41 2.63 -0.87 0.52
C SER A 41 2.10 0.37 -0.21
N ARG A 42 2.87 0.89 -1.17
CA ARG A 42 2.50 2.02 -2.04
C ARG A 42 2.45 1.57 -3.48
N ASP A 43 1.42 2.01 -4.18
CA ASP A 43 1.33 1.88 -5.63
C ASP A 43 0.67 3.11 -6.24
N ALA A 44 0.74 3.22 -7.56
CA ALA A 44 0.12 4.29 -8.32
C ALA A 44 -0.96 3.73 -9.26
N LEU A 45 -1.99 4.54 -9.48
CA LEU A 45 -2.97 4.29 -10.54
C LEU A 45 -2.28 4.41 -11.90
N GLN A 46 -2.64 3.52 -12.83
CA GLN A 46 -2.28 3.70 -14.23
C GLN A 46 -3.02 4.91 -14.84
N PRO A 47 -2.54 5.47 -15.98
CA PRO A 47 -3.26 6.53 -16.66
C PRO A 47 -4.72 6.14 -16.95
N ALA A 48 -5.67 7.00 -16.56
CA ALA A 48 -7.12 6.79 -16.65
C ALA A 48 -7.69 5.61 -15.84
N GLU A 49 -6.91 4.97 -14.97
CA GLU A 49 -7.40 3.92 -14.05
C GLU A 49 -8.09 4.57 -12.84
N ASN A 50 -9.26 4.06 -12.46
CA ASN A 50 -9.92 4.41 -11.19
C ASN A 50 -9.56 3.38 -10.10
N LEU A 51 -9.90 3.66 -8.84
CA LEU A 51 -9.59 2.76 -7.73
C LEU A 51 -10.20 1.36 -7.92
N GLU A 52 -11.39 1.28 -8.52
CA GLU A 52 -12.04 -0.01 -8.77
C GLU A 52 -11.23 -0.88 -9.73
N GLY A 53 -10.78 -0.30 -10.84
CA GLY A 53 -9.93 -0.93 -11.85
C GLY A 53 -8.57 -1.31 -11.28
N TYR A 54 -7.98 -0.44 -10.46
CA TYR A 54 -6.75 -0.74 -9.73
C TYR A 54 -6.89 -2.00 -8.87
N VAL A 55 -7.92 -2.07 -8.01
CA VAL A 55 -8.13 -3.23 -7.13
C VAL A 55 -8.36 -4.50 -7.97
N THR A 56 -9.10 -4.42 -9.07
CA THR A 56 -9.29 -5.55 -9.99
C THR A 56 -7.95 -6.04 -10.54
N ARG A 57 -7.09 -5.14 -11.05
CA ARG A 57 -5.76 -5.49 -11.56
C ARG A 57 -4.88 -6.14 -10.50
N GLN A 58 -4.95 -5.68 -9.25
CA GLN A 58 -4.20 -6.29 -8.14
C GLN A 58 -4.71 -7.70 -7.80
N LEU A 59 -6.02 -7.92 -7.82
CA LEU A 59 -6.61 -9.26 -7.61
C LEU A 59 -6.19 -10.24 -8.70
N ASP A 60 -6.15 -9.79 -9.96
CA ASP A 60 -5.69 -10.61 -11.09
C ASP A 60 -4.21 -10.99 -10.97
N ALA A 61 -3.36 -10.05 -10.53
CA ALA A 61 -1.95 -10.31 -10.27
C ALA A 61 -1.77 -11.36 -9.15
N LEU A 62 -2.56 -11.29 -8.08
CA LEU A 62 -2.55 -12.30 -7.01
C LEU A 62 -2.99 -13.68 -7.52
N ALA A 63 -4.04 -13.74 -8.35
CA ALA A 63 -4.54 -14.99 -8.92
C ALA A 63 -3.49 -15.68 -9.80
N GLN A 64 -2.67 -14.91 -10.52
CA GLN A 64 -1.57 -15.43 -11.35
C GLN A 64 -0.35 -15.84 -10.51
N GLY A 65 -0.07 -15.11 -9.43
CA GLY A 65 1.17 -15.25 -8.65
C GLY A 65 1.10 -16.20 -7.46
N LEU A 66 -0.08 -16.48 -6.91
CA LEU A 66 -0.23 -17.24 -5.67
C LEU A 66 -0.89 -18.60 -5.90
N LYS A 67 -0.15 -19.68 -5.57
CA LYS A 67 -0.67 -21.05 -5.60
C LYS A 67 -1.84 -21.19 -4.62
N GLY A 68 -2.96 -21.72 -5.11
CA GLY A 68 -4.16 -21.95 -4.29
C GLY A 68 -4.94 -20.68 -3.97
N TRP A 69 -4.70 -19.58 -4.70
CA TRP A 69 -5.51 -18.37 -4.58
C TRP A 69 -6.99 -18.69 -4.82
N ALA A 70 -7.85 -18.06 -4.03
CA ALA A 70 -9.29 -18.10 -4.21
C ALA A 70 -9.90 -16.77 -3.76
N PHE A 71 -10.50 -16.03 -4.69
CA PHE A 71 -11.31 -14.87 -4.36
C PHE A 71 -12.51 -15.26 -3.49
N LYS A 72 -12.74 -14.49 -2.41
CA LYS A 72 -13.85 -14.75 -1.46
C LYS A 72 -14.92 -13.68 -1.56
N SER A 73 -14.56 -12.42 -1.35
CA SER A 73 -15.48 -11.28 -1.37
C SER A 73 -14.75 -9.98 -1.71
N ARG A 74 -15.53 -8.96 -2.05
CA ARG A 74 -15.10 -7.58 -2.23
C ARG A 74 -16.19 -6.67 -1.67
N GLU A 75 -15.81 -5.83 -0.72
CA GLU A 75 -16.73 -4.96 0.02
C GLU A 75 -16.14 -3.56 0.10
N PRO A 76 -16.99 -2.51 0.24
CA PRO A 76 -16.51 -1.17 0.52
C PRO A 76 -15.68 -1.13 1.81
N ALA A 77 -14.58 -0.39 1.79
CA ALA A 77 -13.74 -0.17 2.95
C ALA A 77 -13.61 1.33 3.24
N SER A 78 -13.55 1.68 4.53
CA SER A 78 -13.23 3.03 5.01
C SER A 78 -11.99 2.94 5.88
N LEU A 79 -11.06 3.88 5.71
CA LEU A 79 -9.86 3.97 6.53
C LEU A 79 -10.01 5.15 7.50
N GLY A 80 -9.88 4.87 8.80
CA GLY A 80 -10.13 5.83 9.87
C GLY A 80 -11.62 6.08 10.11
N ASP A 81 -11.93 6.96 11.06
CA ASP A 81 -13.31 7.21 11.53
C ASP A 81 -14.10 8.20 10.67
N GLY A 82 -13.62 8.51 9.45
CA GLY A 82 -14.20 9.58 8.64
C GLY A 82 -14.09 10.97 9.28
N LEU A 83 -13.22 11.12 10.29
CA LEU A 83 -12.87 12.40 10.89
C LEU A 83 -11.98 13.16 9.90
N ALA A 84 -12.63 13.98 9.07
CA ALA A 84 -12.01 15.01 8.26
C ALA A 84 -11.36 16.10 9.13
#